data_AF-A0A382K9U2-F1
#
_entry.id   AF-A0A382K9U2-F1
#
_cell.length_a   1.000
_cell.length_b   1.000
_cell.length_c   1.000
_cell.angle_alpha   90.00
_cell.angle_beta   90.00
_cell.angle_gamma   90.00
#
_symmetry.space_group_name_H-M   'P 1'
#
loop_
_entity.id
_entity.type
_entity.pdbx_description
1 polymer ?
#
loop_
_entity_poly.entity_id
_entity_poly.type
_entity_poly.pdbx_seq_one_letter_code
_entity_poly.pdbx_strand_id
1 'polypeptide(L)'
;MKSTHQIQNFILDNLSGHQRDIIKAAISKFGVSRQAVLKHMNTLIREKRVVAHGKTKDRYYELEPLLNYTKLVDITQGFKADRFLRTEIVTSLDSLPRNIGEICEYALAALLHNVMDHARATHLSVKLFATRDETHVLVTDNGVGIFHHIRDGLGLGG
;
A
#
# COMPACT_ATOMS: atom_id res chain seq x y z
N MET A 1 28.85 -18.62 8.79
CA MET A 1 28.24 -17.99 7.59
C MET A 1 27.09 -17.12 8.04
N LYS A 2 27.05 -15.85 7.65
CA LYS A 2 25.84 -15.02 7.90
C LYS A 2 24.69 -15.64 7.10
N SER A 3 23.54 -15.85 7.73
CA SER A 3 22.43 -16.56 7.07
C SER A 3 21.95 -15.72 5.88
N THR A 4 21.78 -16.35 4.72
CA THR A 4 21.25 -15.73 3.49
C THR A 4 20.00 -14.89 3.76
N HIS A 5 19.14 -15.36 4.67
CA HIS A 5 17.92 -14.66 5.07
C HIS A 5 18.18 -13.35 5.80
N GLN A 6 19.28 -13.22 6.57
CA GLN A 6 19.57 -12.00 7.33
C GLN A 6 19.90 -10.81 6.41
N ILE A 7 20.65 -11.05 5.32
CA ILE A 7 20.99 -9.99 4.37
C ILE A 7 19.75 -9.59 3.56
N GLN A 8 18.94 -10.56 3.14
CA GLN A 8 17.70 -10.30 2.41
C GLN A 8 16.69 -9.51 3.25
N ASN A 9 16.44 -9.93 4.49
CA ASN A 9 15.52 -9.23 5.39
C ASN A 9 16.01 -7.81 5.65
N PHE A 10 17.30 -7.63 5.97
CA PHE A 10 17.87 -6.28 6.16
C PHE A 10 17.67 -5.39 4.92
N ILE A 11 17.87 -5.93 3.71
CA ILE A 11 17.63 -5.16 2.48
C ILE A 11 16.18 -4.67 2.44
N LEU A 12 15.22 -5.56 2.66
CA LEU A 12 13.80 -5.26 2.54
C LEU A 12 13.32 -4.29 3.61
N ASP A 13 13.70 -4.52 4.87
CA ASP A 13 13.31 -3.71 6.02
C ASP A 13 13.83 -2.27 5.91
N ASN A 14 14.92 -2.04 5.19
CA ASN A 14 15.59 -0.74 5.10
C ASN A 14 15.47 -0.09 3.71
N LEU A 15 14.88 -0.77 2.72
CA LEU A 15 14.93 -0.32 1.33
C LEU A 15 14.23 1.04 1.13
N SER A 16 13.08 1.23 1.77
CA SER A 16 12.28 2.46 1.67
C SER A 16 13.07 3.71 2.11
N GLY A 17 13.99 3.58 3.07
CA GLY A 17 14.87 4.66 3.52
C GLY A 17 16.22 4.73 2.78
N HIS A 18 16.58 3.70 2.03
CA HIS A 18 17.93 3.51 1.45
C HIS A 18 17.91 3.16 -0.04
N GLN A 19 16.96 3.70 -0.81
CA GLN A 19 16.74 3.33 -2.22
C GLN A 19 18.02 3.39 -3.08
N ARG A 20 18.92 4.35 -2.82
CA ARG A 20 20.16 4.57 -3.59
C ARG A 20 21.43 3.97 -2.97
N ASP A 21 21.42 3.70 -1.67
CA ASP A 21 22.62 3.30 -0.92
C ASP A 21 22.46 2.00 -0.13
N ILE A 22 21.35 1.27 -0.28
CA ILE A 22 21.08 0.01 0.43
C ILE A 22 22.20 -1.02 0.26
N ILE A 23 22.84 -1.08 -0.91
CA ILE A 23 23.98 -1.97 -1.15
C ILE A 23 25.16 -1.59 -0.24
N LYS A 24 25.44 -0.29 -0.08
CA LYS A 24 26.50 0.22 0.80
C LYS A 24 26.13 -0.01 2.27
N ALA A 25 24.88 0.25 2.66
CA ALA A 25 24.38 -0.01 4.00
C ALA A 25 24.52 -1.48 4.40
N ALA A 26 24.14 -2.40 3.51
CA ALA A 26 24.29 -3.84 3.75
C ALA A 26 25.76 -4.29 3.82
N ILE A 27 26.65 -3.76 2.97
CA ILE A 27 28.11 -4.01 3.07
C ILE A 27 28.62 -3.57 4.45
N SER A 28 28.26 -2.36 4.90
CA SER A 28 28.69 -1.83 6.19
C SER A 28 28.15 -2.66 7.37
N LYS A 29 26.87 -3.07 7.32
CA LYS A 29 26.25 -3.89 8.37
C LYS A 29 26.82 -5.30 8.45
N PHE A 30 27.11 -5.92 7.30
CA PHE A 30 27.45 -7.34 7.23
C PHE A 30 28.92 -7.65 6.92
N GLY A 31 29.75 -6.66 6.60
CA GLY A 31 31.17 -6.87 6.32
C GLY A 31 31.42 -7.86 5.16
N VAL A 32 30.49 -7.91 4.20
CA VAL A 32 30.56 -8.79 3.02
C VAL A 32 30.92 -7.99 1.77
N SER A 33 31.39 -8.67 0.72
CA SER A 33 31.70 -8.02 -0.55
C SER A 33 30.45 -7.44 -1.22
N ARG A 34 30.64 -6.42 -2.06
CA ARG A 34 29.56 -5.85 -2.88
C ARG A 34 28.89 -6.92 -3.75
N GLN A 35 29.67 -7.84 -4.31
CA GLN A 35 29.18 -8.93 -5.16
C GLN A 35 28.26 -9.88 -4.37
N ALA A 36 28.57 -10.14 -3.10
CA ALA A 36 27.71 -10.96 -2.24
C ALA A 36 26.35 -10.28 -2.01
N VAL A 37 26.33 -8.98 -1.68
CA VAL A 37 25.07 -8.22 -1.50
C VAL A 37 24.28 -8.16 -2.82
N LEU A 38 24.95 -7.91 -3.94
CA LEU A 38 24.31 -7.89 -5.26
C LEU A 38 23.70 -9.24 -5.64
N LYS A 39 24.28 -10.37 -5.22
CA LYS A 39 23.69 -11.70 -5.40
C LYS A 39 22.35 -11.84 -4.65
N HIS A 40 22.28 -11.34 -3.42
CA HIS A 40 21.02 -11.30 -2.66
C HIS A 40 20.01 -10.35 -3.29
N MET A 41 20.42 -9.15 -3.69
CA MET A 41 19.57 -8.18 -4.39
C MET A 41 18.99 -8.74 -5.69
N ASN A 42 19.81 -9.36 -6.53
CA ASN A 42 19.35 -10.00 -7.77
C ASN A 42 18.37 -11.16 -7.52
N THR A 43 18.52 -11.85 -6.39
CA THR A 43 17.55 -12.88 -5.98
C THR A 43 16.21 -12.24 -5.60
N LEU A 44 16.22 -11.16 -4.81
CA LEU A 44 15.01 -10.40 -4.47
C LEU A 44 14.32 -9.81 -5.71
N ILE A 45 15.08 -9.34 -6.70
CA ILE A 45 14.55 -8.85 -7.97
C ILE A 45 13.89 -9.99 -8.77
N ARG A 46 14.55 -11.14 -8.87
CA ARG A 46 14.00 -12.32 -9.55
C ARG A 46 12.71 -12.82 -8.88
N GLU A 47 12.64 -12.72 -7.55
CA GLU A 47 11.46 -13.07 -6.75
C GLU A 47 10.36 -12.00 -6.76
N LYS A 48 10.52 -10.92 -7.54
CA LYS A 48 9.61 -9.77 -7.60
C LYS A 48 9.31 -9.18 -6.22
N ARG A 49 10.36 -9.06 -5.38
CA ARG A 49 10.29 -8.39 -4.08
C ARG A 49 10.90 -6.99 -4.15
N VAL A 50 11.77 -6.76 -5.12
CA VAL A 50 12.45 -5.50 -5.36
C VAL A 50 12.47 -5.22 -6.86
N VAL A 51 12.25 -3.97 -7.24
CA VAL A 51 12.48 -3.47 -8.60
C VAL A 51 13.74 -2.61 -8.62
N ALA A 52 14.49 -2.69 -9.71
CA ALA A 52 15.67 -1.86 -9.93
C ALA A 52 15.41 -0.88 -11.07
N HIS A 53 15.67 0.39 -10.82
CA HIS A 53 15.55 1.48 -11.78
C HIS A 53 16.93 2.02 -12.13
N GLY A 54 17.09 2.53 -13.35
CA GLY A 54 18.37 3.05 -13.84
C GLY A 54 19.38 1.95 -14.20
N LYS A 55 20.48 2.33 -14.90
CA LYS A 55 21.48 1.38 -15.42
C LYS A 55 22.84 1.49 -14.72
N THR A 56 23.28 2.70 -14.39
CA THR A 56 24.65 2.97 -13.92
C THR A 56 24.66 3.75 -12.60
N LYS A 57 25.13 5.01 -12.56
CA LYS A 57 25.29 5.77 -11.31
C LYS A 57 23.97 6.12 -10.65
N ASP A 58 22.92 6.29 -11.45
CA ASP A 58 21.59 6.68 -11.01
C ASP A 58 20.73 5.44 -10.69
N ARG A 59 21.36 4.30 -10.41
CA ARG A 59 20.66 3.06 -10.08
C ARG A 59 20.08 3.16 -8.66
N TYR A 60 18.79 2.93 -8.54
CA TYR A 60 18.09 2.85 -7.27
C TYR A 60 17.13 1.65 -7.25
N TYR A 61 16.73 1.27 -6.06
CA TYR A 61 15.95 0.07 -5.80
C TYR A 61 14.73 0.44 -4.97
N GLU A 62 13.59 -0.14 -5.30
CA GLU A 62 12.33 0.04 -4.56
C GLU A 62 11.71 -1.31 -4.24
N LEU A 63 10.91 -1.38 -3.18
CA LEU A 63 10.12 -2.58 -2.90
C LEU A 63 9.10 -2.75 -4.02
N GLU A 64 8.96 -3.97 -4.53
CA GLU A 64 7.88 -4.30 -5.47
C GLU A 64 6.61 -4.54 -4.65
N PRO A 65 5.57 -3.69 -4.79
CA PRO A 65 4.32 -3.91 -4.09
C PRO A 65 3.58 -5.12 -4.67
N LEU A 66 2.90 -5.89 -3.82
CA LEU A 66 1.92 -6.89 -4.26
C LEU A 66 0.69 -6.21 -4.86
N LEU A 67 0.31 -5.07 -4.29
CA LEU A 67 -0.81 -4.26 -4.72
C LEU A 67 -0.45 -2.78 -4.60
N ASN A 68 -0.69 -2.01 -5.66
CA ASN A 68 -0.65 -0.56 -5.61
C ASN A 68 -1.78 -0.02 -6.49
N TYR A 69 -2.94 0.14 -5.88
CA TYR A 69 -4.16 0.62 -6.52
C TYR A 69 -4.52 2.00 -5.96
N THR A 70 -4.88 2.92 -6.84
CA THR A 70 -5.44 4.21 -6.46
C THR A 70 -6.53 4.60 -7.44
N LYS A 71 -7.67 5.03 -6.91
CA LYS A 71 -8.80 5.51 -7.70
C LYS A 71 -9.37 6.78 -7.09
N LEU A 72 -9.61 7.76 -7.93
CA LEU A 72 -10.42 8.93 -7.61
C LEU A 72 -11.79 8.74 -8.27
N VAL A 73 -12.85 9.02 -7.52
CA VAL A 73 -14.23 8.76 -7.93
C VAL A 73 -15.08 9.98 -7.62
N ASP A 74 -15.88 10.40 -8.60
CA ASP A 74 -16.99 11.33 -8.40
C ASP A 74 -18.20 10.54 -7.88
N ILE A 75 -18.75 10.98 -6.75
CA ILE A 75 -19.89 10.32 -6.08
C ILE A 75 -21.18 11.15 -6.10
N THR A 76 -21.21 12.24 -6.86
CA THR A 76 -22.34 13.19 -6.87
C THR A 76 -23.62 12.62 -7.47
N GLN A 77 -23.55 11.72 -8.45
CA GLN A 77 -24.74 11.12 -9.07
C GLN A 77 -24.58 9.65 -9.45
N GLY A 78 -25.46 8.81 -8.91
CA GLY A 78 -25.59 7.41 -9.34
C GLY A 78 -24.45 6.48 -8.88
N PHE A 79 -23.53 6.96 -8.04
CA PHE A 79 -22.52 6.11 -7.44
C PHE A 79 -23.18 5.05 -6.53
N LYS A 80 -22.75 3.80 -6.71
CA LYS A 80 -23.24 2.64 -5.96
C LYS A 80 -22.04 1.96 -5.32
N ALA A 81 -21.89 2.12 -4.01
CA ALA A 81 -20.76 1.59 -3.24
C ALA A 81 -20.58 0.07 -3.45
N ASP A 82 -21.67 -0.71 -3.39
CA ASP A 82 -21.63 -2.16 -3.61
C ASP A 82 -21.12 -2.55 -4.99
N ARG A 83 -21.54 -1.81 -6.03
CA ARG A 83 -21.08 -2.03 -7.40
C ARG A 83 -19.59 -1.71 -7.49
N PHE A 84 -19.18 -0.55 -6.98
CA PHE A 84 -17.78 -0.12 -6.98
C PHE A 84 -16.88 -1.13 -6.25
N LEU A 85 -17.29 -1.61 -5.08
CA LEU A 85 -16.59 -2.66 -4.33
C LEU A 85 -16.41 -3.91 -5.19
N ARG A 86 -17.49 -4.46 -5.74
CA ARG A 86 -17.44 -5.70 -6.51
C ARG A 86 -16.63 -5.60 -7.80
N THR A 87 -16.73 -4.49 -8.53
CA THR A 87 -16.13 -4.39 -9.87
C THR A 87 -14.69 -3.89 -9.84
N GLU A 88 -14.37 -2.95 -8.95
CA GLU A 88 -13.07 -2.27 -8.93
C GLU A 88 -12.19 -2.76 -7.79
N ILE A 89 -12.74 -2.91 -6.59
CA ILE A 89 -11.97 -3.20 -5.38
C ILE A 89 -11.65 -4.69 -5.27
N VAL A 90 -12.65 -5.57 -5.32
CA VAL A 90 -12.44 -7.02 -5.14
C VAL A 90 -11.43 -7.56 -6.16
N THR A 91 -11.56 -7.17 -7.42
CA THR A 91 -10.61 -7.54 -8.49
C THR A 91 -9.16 -7.11 -8.16
N SER A 92 -8.98 -5.97 -7.50
CA SER A 92 -7.65 -5.49 -7.12
C SER A 92 -7.02 -6.29 -5.96
N LEU A 93 -7.85 -6.93 -5.13
CA LEU A 93 -7.43 -7.70 -3.96
C LEU A 93 -6.97 -9.13 -4.28
N ASP A 94 -7.16 -9.62 -5.51
CA ASP A 94 -6.79 -10.98 -5.95
C ASP A 94 -5.28 -11.29 -5.78
N SER A 95 -4.46 -10.25 -5.72
CA SER A 95 -3.01 -10.34 -5.48
C SER A 95 -2.65 -10.64 -4.01
N LEU A 96 -3.60 -10.53 -3.09
CA LEU A 96 -3.40 -10.69 -1.65
C LEU A 96 -3.79 -12.08 -1.15
N PRO A 97 -3.24 -12.54 -0.02
CA PRO A 97 -3.75 -13.72 0.68
C PRO A 97 -5.23 -13.55 1.00
N ARG A 98 -6.02 -14.62 0.84
CA ARG A 98 -7.48 -14.60 0.99
C ARG A 98 -7.96 -13.93 2.28
N ASN A 99 -7.37 -14.29 3.42
CA ASN A 99 -7.73 -13.73 4.72
C ASN A 99 -7.47 -12.22 4.80
N ILE A 100 -6.43 -11.72 4.13
CA ILE A 100 -6.12 -10.28 4.06
C ILE A 100 -7.10 -9.59 3.11
N GLY A 101 -7.38 -10.19 1.95
CA GLY A 101 -8.39 -9.70 1.00
C GLY A 101 -9.76 -9.54 1.66
N GLU A 102 -10.21 -10.55 2.42
CA GLU A 102 -11.50 -10.52 3.14
C GLU A 102 -11.56 -9.40 4.19
N ILE A 103 -10.46 -9.16 4.95
CA ILE A 103 -10.37 -8.04 5.91
C ILE A 103 -10.44 -6.69 5.18
N CYS A 104 -9.72 -6.54 4.07
CA CYS A 104 -9.71 -5.32 3.27
C CYS A 104 -11.09 -5.04 2.66
N GLU A 105 -11.77 -6.05 2.11
CA GLU A 105 -13.11 -5.92 1.54
C GLU A 105 -14.11 -5.45 2.60
N TYR A 106 -14.10 -6.07 3.77
CA TYR A 106 -14.96 -5.67 4.89
C TYR A 106 -14.69 -4.22 5.34
N ALA A 107 -13.42 -3.86 5.53
CA ALA A 107 -13.04 -2.52 5.94
C ALA A 107 -13.46 -1.46 4.91
N LEU A 108 -13.25 -1.74 3.62
CA LEU A 108 -13.64 -0.85 2.53
C LEU A 108 -15.15 -0.69 2.46
N ALA A 109 -15.93 -1.76 2.61
CA ALA A 109 -17.38 -1.69 2.68
C ALA A 109 -17.85 -0.74 3.79
N ALA A 110 -17.32 -0.90 5.01
CA ALA A 110 -17.67 -0.04 6.13
C ALA A 110 -17.29 1.43 5.89
N LEU A 111 -16.08 1.68 5.37
CA LEU A 111 -15.60 3.04 5.10
C LEU A 111 -16.40 3.73 3.99
N LEU A 112 -16.71 3.01 2.90
CA LEU A 112 -17.51 3.56 1.81
C LEU A 112 -18.94 3.88 2.26
N HIS A 113 -19.55 3.01 3.06
CA HIS A 113 -20.87 3.27 3.61
C HIS A 113 -20.89 4.53 4.47
N ASN A 114 -19.88 4.72 5.33
CA ASN A 114 -19.73 5.94 6.12
C ASN A 114 -19.62 7.20 5.26
N VAL A 115 -18.89 7.14 4.14
CA VAL A 115 -18.77 8.26 3.19
C VAL A 115 -20.13 8.57 2.55
N MET A 116 -20.82 7.55 2.06
CA MET A 116 -22.10 7.71 1.36
C MET A 116 -23.20 8.27 2.27
N ASP A 117 -23.25 7.81 3.52
CA ASP A 117 -24.35 8.16 4.42
C ASP A 117 -24.14 9.49 5.15
N HIS A 118 -22.89 9.90 5.36
CA HIS A 118 -22.59 10.94 6.34
C HIS A 118 -21.63 12.02 5.87
N ALA A 119 -20.80 11.77 4.85
CA ALA A 119 -19.79 12.76 4.48
C ALA A 119 -20.40 13.95 3.72
N ARG A 120 -21.52 13.78 3.02
CA ARG A 120 -22.00 14.74 1.98
C ARG A 120 -20.88 15.08 0.98
N ALA A 121 -19.97 14.14 0.77
CA ALA A 121 -18.83 14.30 -0.11
C ALA A 121 -19.28 14.28 -1.58
N THR A 122 -18.49 14.93 -2.43
CA THR A 122 -18.66 14.88 -3.88
C THR A 122 -17.57 14.03 -4.55
N HIS A 123 -16.44 13.85 -3.87
CA HIS A 123 -15.30 13.09 -4.35
C HIS A 123 -14.77 12.17 -3.27
N LEU A 124 -14.30 11.01 -3.73
CA LEU A 124 -13.69 9.97 -2.92
C LEU A 124 -12.39 9.50 -3.58
N SER A 125 -11.35 9.28 -2.78
CA SER A 125 -10.17 8.54 -3.18
C SER A 125 -10.04 7.25 -2.38
N VAL A 126 -9.82 6.14 -3.08
CA VAL A 126 -9.45 4.87 -2.46
C VAL A 126 -8.03 4.52 -2.89
N LYS A 127 -7.19 4.21 -1.90
CA LYS A 127 -5.84 3.70 -2.11
C LYS A 127 -5.67 2.39 -1.37
N LEU A 128 -5.23 1.37 -2.10
CA LEU A 128 -4.84 0.07 -1.57
C LEU A 128 -3.38 -0.13 -1.89
N PHE A 129 -2.60 -0.37 -0.86
CA PHE A 129 -1.18 -0.63 -1.00
C PHE A 129 -0.84 -1.86 -0.18
N ALA A 130 -0.13 -2.81 -0.77
CA ALA A 130 0.33 -3.97 -0.05
C ALA A 130 1.74 -4.34 -0.50
N THR A 131 2.54 -4.71 0.48
CA THR A 131 3.79 -5.44 0.29
C THR A 131 3.61 -6.86 0.85
N ARG A 132 4.68 -7.63 0.96
CA ARG A 132 4.63 -8.93 1.64
C ARG A 132 4.45 -8.81 3.15
N ASP A 133 4.77 -7.66 3.72
CA ASP A 133 4.88 -7.48 5.17
C ASP A 133 3.75 -6.60 5.73
N GLU A 134 3.16 -5.73 4.90
CA GLU A 134 2.09 -4.82 5.32
C GLU A 134 1.01 -4.64 4.24
N THR A 135 -0.19 -4.25 4.69
CA THR A 135 -1.30 -3.88 3.82
C THR A 135 -1.97 -2.63 4.39
N HIS A 136 -2.09 -1.60 3.56
CA HIS A 136 -2.69 -0.32 3.88
C HIS A 136 -3.95 -0.14 3.05
N VAL A 137 -5.02 0.25 3.73
CA VAL A 137 -6.30 0.62 3.14
C VAL A 137 -6.57 2.06 3.52
N LEU A 138 -6.68 2.94 2.53
CA LEU A 138 -6.96 4.36 2.73
C LEU A 138 -8.19 4.75 1.92
N VAL A 139 -9.16 5.37 2.60
CA VAL A 139 -10.34 5.97 2.00
C VAL A 139 -10.37 7.43 2.46
N THR A 140 -10.33 8.35 1.51
CA THR A 140 -10.34 9.80 1.77
C THR A 140 -11.48 10.43 0.99
N ASP A 141 -12.31 11.22 1.66
CA ASP A 141 -13.39 11.98 1.04
C ASP A 141 -13.22 13.49 1.29
N ASN A 142 -13.94 14.32 0.53
CA ASN A 142 -13.94 15.77 0.69
C ASN A 142 -15.16 16.30 1.47
N GLY A 143 -15.77 15.44 2.29
CA GLY A 143 -16.98 15.75 3.03
C GLY A 143 -16.74 16.32 4.43
N VAL A 144 -17.84 16.49 5.17
CA VAL A 144 -17.83 17.03 6.55
C VAL A 144 -17.53 15.97 7.61
N GLY A 145 -17.60 14.69 7.24
CA GLY A 145 -17.33 13.55 8.11
C GLY A 145 -18.49 13.15 9.04
N ILE A 146 -18.43 11.91 9.53
CA ILE A 146 -19.51 11.26 10.29
C ILE A 146 -19.90 12.00 11.57
N PHE A 147 -18.92 12.49 12.35
CA PHE A 147 -19.20 13.12 13.64
C PHE A 147 -19.88 14.48 13.51
N HIS A 148 -19.52 15.26 12.48
CA HIS A 148 -20.21 16.53 12.20
C HIS A 148 -21.65 16.26 11.76
N HIS A 149 -21.85 15.30 10.85
CA HIS A 149 -23.19 14.96 10.38
C HIS A 149 -24.11 14.44 11.48
N ILE A 150 -23.61 13.54 12.36
CA ILE A 150 -24.38 13.04 13.51
C ILE A 150 -24.69 14.15 14.50
N ARG A 151 -23.70 15.00 14.82
CA ARG A 151 -23.89 16.12 15.74
C ARG A 151 -24.97 17.06 15.25
N ASP A 152 -24.92 17.46 13.98
CA ASP A 152 -25.88 18.40 13.40
C ASP A 152 -27.27 17.76 13.26
N GLY A 153 -27.34 16.48 12.87
CA GLY A 153 -28.60 15.73 12.77
C GLY A 153 -29.30 15.48 14.11
N LEU A 154 -28.54 15.42 15.21
CA LEU A 154 -29.06 15.28 16.58
C LEU A 154 -29.20 16.61 17.34
N GLY A 155 -28.84 17.74 16.73
CA GLY A 155 -28.90 19.05 17.38
C GLY A 155 -27.89 19.22 18.53
N LEU A 156 -26.75 18.52 18.48
CA LEU A 156 -25.70 18.55 19.50
C LEU A 156 -24.63 19.64 19.24
N GLY A 157 -24.85 20.50 18.25
CA GLY A 157 -24.01 21.66 17.97
C GLY A 157 -24.54 22.87 18.73
N GLY A 158 -23.91 23.20 19.85
CA GLY A 158 -24.15 24.45 20.59
C GLY A 158 -23.62 25.67 19.87
#